data_AF-A0A497K771-F1
#
_entry.id   AF-A0A497K771-F1
#
_cell.length_a   1.000
_cell.length_b   1.000
_cell.length_c   1.000
_cell.angle_alpha   90.00
_cell.angle_beta   90.00
_cell.angle_gamma   90.00
#
_symmetry.space_group_name_H-M   'P 1'
#
loop_
_entity.id
_entity.type
_entity.pdbx_description
1 polymer ?
#
loop_
_entity_poly.entity_id
_entity_poly.type
_entity_poly.pdbx_seq_one_letter_code
_entity_poly.pdbx_strand_id
1 'polypeptide(L)'
;MSRCSRCGFKIPEDEEARFCPNCGAPLRLVVQPPTYAETLTLEDRLPKVSMSKRFMLVAVFFAVGFASTIAGALSSMDSSEAQMILRETENVRNIILNAPEIGVAVIFGNNLIHCLFMFVPVLGIVHGVYVLYSTGRVLAALGALHGGNPLLLLLSVMVFPHAVMEYVAYSLALSESFWITYTAAKGGLKALKQELNSAPKMITASTVILLLAAVVEVLILLQA
;
A
#
# COMPACT_ATOMS: atom_id res chain seq x y z
N MET A 1 -21.57 -48.94 -11.24
CA MET A 1 -21.69 -50.01 -10.23
C MET A 1 -20.34 -50.42 -9.67
N SER A 2 -20.03 -49.97 -8.46
CA SER A 2 -18.84 -50.39 -7.72
C SER A 2 -19.02 -51.82 -7.18
N ARG A 3 -17.94 -52.60 -7.13
CA ARG A 3 -17.90 -53.92 -6.50
C ARG A 3 -16.92 -53.91 -5.34
N CYS A 4 -17.21 -54.65 -4.29
CA CYS A 4 -16.31 -54.81 -3.16
C CYS A 4 -15.00 -55.46 -3.63
N SER A 5 -13.86 -54.83 -3.34
CA SER A 5 -12.52 -55.34 -3.71
C SER A 5 -12.14 -56.63 -2.96
N ARG A 6 -12.81 -56.96 -1.86
CA ARG A 6 -12.52 -58.16 -1.06
C ARG A 6 -13.34 -59.38 -1.46
N CYS A 7 -14.63 -59.21 -1.78
CA CYS A 7 -15.54 -60.34 -2.03
C CYS A 7 -16.29 -60.26 -3.37
N GLY A 8 -16.11 -59.19 -4.15
CA GLY A 8 -16.75 -59.03 -5.47
C GLY A 8 -18.24 -58.70 -5.43
N PHE A 9 -18.85 -58.56 -4.25
CA PHE A 9 -20.26 -58.18 -4.09
C PHE A 9 -20.56 -56.82 -4.73
N LYS A 10 -21.66 -56.72 -5.48
CA LYS A 10 -22.10 -55.46 -6.09
C LYS A 10 -22.67 -54.55 -5.01
N ILE A 11 -22.16 -53.32 -4.90
CA ILE A 11 -22.67 -52.35 -3.94
C ILE A 11 -23.84 -51.60 -4.58
N PRO A 12 -25.03 -51.57 -3.95
CA PRO A 12 -26.14 -50.71 -4.37
C PRO A 12 -25.66 -49.24 -4.39
N GLU A 13 -26.02 -48.48 -5.42
CA GLU A 13 -25.54 -47.08 -5.60
C GLU A 13 -26.31 -46.08 -4.70
N ASP A 14 -27.37 -46.57 -4.07
CA ASP A 14 -28.43 -45.88 -3.37
C ASP A 14 -28.22 -45.80 -1.85
N GLU A 15 -27.15 -46.42 -1.32
CA GLU A 15 -26.77 -46.33 0.09
C GLU A 15 -25.33 -45.81 0.24
N GLU A 16 -25.13 -44.81 1.11
CA GLU A 16 -23.81 -44.37 1.60
C GLU A 16 -23.17 -45.44 2.52
N ALA A 17 -23.06 -46.67 2.01
CA ALA A 17 -22.53 -47.81 2.73
C ALA A 17 -21.02 -47.60 2.95
N ARG A 18 -20.63 -47.39 4.22
CA ARG A 18 -19.22 -47.33 4.63
C ARG A 18 -18.55 -48.70 4.68
N PHE A 19 -19.35 -49.76 4.74
CA PHE A 19 -18.89 -51.15 4.80
C PHE A 19 -19.68 -52.01 3.82
N CYS A 20 -19.01 -53.01 3.24
CA CYS A 20 -19.65 -53.97 2.34
C CYS A 20 -20.68 -54.81 3.12
N PRO A 21 -21.96 -54.83 2.73
CA PRO A 21 -23.01 -55.54 3.46
C PRO A 21 -22.82 -57.07 3.47
N ASN A 22 -22.07 -57.60 2.50
CA ASN A 22 -21.84 -59.05 2.41
C ASN A 22 -20.67 -59.55 3.26
N CYS A 23 -19.56 -58.80 3.37
CA CYS A 23 -18.34 -59.29 4.03
C CYS A 23 -17.77 -58.35 5.09
N GLY A 24 -18.44 -57.24 5.38
CA GLY A 24 -18.03 -56.25 6.38
C GLY A 24 -16.73 -55.50 6.06
N ALA A 25 -16.16 -55.67 4.87
CA ALA A 25 -14.94 -54.96 4.49
C ALA A 25 -15.23 -53.45 4.37
N PRO A 26 -14.36 -52.57 4.91
CA PRO A 26 -14.53 -51.14 4.74
C PRO A 26 -14.47 -50.80 3.25
N LEU A 27 -15.51 -50.15 2.76
CA LEU A 27 -15.52 -49.57 1.43
C LEU A 27 -14.66 -48.33 1.54
N ARG A 28 -13.44 -48.37 0.97
CA ARG A 28 -12.58 -47.19 0.89
C ARG A 28 -13.34 -46.15 0.07
N LEU A 29 -14.06 -45.25 0.74
CA LEU A 29 -14.30 -43.91 0.23
C LEU A 29 -12.91 -43.34 0.01
N VAL A 30 -12.43 -43.47 -1.22
CA VAL A 30 -11.22 -42.80 -1.65
C VAL A 30 -11.60 -41.33 -1.68
N VAL A 31 -11.53 -40.66 -0.53
CA VAL A 31 -11.28 -39.22 -0.52
C VAL A 31 -9.88 -39.12 -1.09
N GLN A 32 -9.79 -39.05 -2.41
CA GLN A 32 -8.52 -38.84 -3.10
C GLN A 32 -7.99 -37.52 -2.52
N PRO A 33 -6.81 -37.51 -1.87
CA PRO A 33 -6.12 -36.24 -1.69
C PRO A 33 -6.01 -35.62 -3.08
N PRO A 34 -6.25 -34.30 -3.24
CA PRO A 34 -6.26 -33.67 -4.54
C PRO A 34 -4.99 -34.07 -5.29
N THR A 35 -5.17 -34.53 -6.52
CA THR A 35 -4.05 -35.01 -7.33
C THR A 35 -3.04 -33.87 -7.54
N TYR A 36 -1.75 -34.19 -7.71
CA TYR A 36 -0.70 -33.19 -7.98
C TYR A 36 -1.10 -32.19 -9.08
N ALA A 37 -1.87 -32.66 -10.08
CA ALA A 37 -2.48 -31.84 -11.13
C ALA A 37 -3.52 -30.82 -10.60
N GLU A 38 -4.39 -31.18 -9.65
CA GLU A 38 -5.35 -30.24 -9.04
C GLU A 38 -4.67 -29.17 -8.19
N THR A 39 -3.63 -29.52 -7.44
CA THR A 39 -2.83 -28.52 -6.71
C THR A 39 -2.14 -27.53 -7.64
N LEU A 40 -1.64 -27.97 -8.81
CA LEU A 40 -1.13 -27.09 -9.86
C LEU A 40 -2.21 -26.11 -10.35
N THR A 41 -3.43 -26.59 -10.60
CA THR A 41 -4.52 -25.72 -11.06
C THR A 41 -4.97 -24.69 -10.03
N LEU A 42 -4.80 -24.96 -8.74
CA LEU A 42 -5.15 -24.03 -7.66
C LEU A 42 -4.09 -22.94 -7.49
N GLU A 43 -2.81 -23.26 -7.69
CA GLU A 43 -1.71 -22.30 -7.67
C GLU A 43 -1.67 -21.45 -8.96
N ASP A 44 -2.02 -22.02 -10.11
CA ASP A 44 -2.15 -21.29 -11.38
C ASP A 44 -3.33 -20.31 -11.40
N ARG A 45 -4.31 -20.45 -10.48
CA ARG A 45 -5.44 -19.53 -10.32
C ARG A 45 -5.17 -18.33 -9.42
N LEU A 46 -4.04 -18.33 -8.69
CA LEU A 46 -3.66 -17.18 -7.87
C LEU A 46 -3.23 -16.03 -8.79
N PRO A 47 -3.76 -14.80 -8.59
CA PRO A 47 -3.42 -13.67 -9.45
C PRO A 47 -1.94 -13.31 -9.30
N LYS A 48 -1.08 -13.87 -10.15
CA LYS A 48 0.34 -13.51 -10.21
C LYS A 48 0.49 -12.14 -10.85
N VAL A 49 0.85 -11.15 -10.04
CA VAL A 49 1.03 -9.77 -10.50
C VAL A 49 2.36 -9.64 -11.23
N SER A 50 2.30 -9.30 -12.53
CA SER A 50 3.50 -9.00 -13.33
C SER A 50 4.17 -7.70 -12.88
N MET A 51 5.50 -7.64 -12.97
CA MET A 51 6.30 -6.44 -12.61
C MET A 51 5.87 -5.18 -13.37
N SER A 52 5.52 -5.29 -14.66
CA SER A 52 5.06 -4.13 -15.43
C SER A 52 3.77 -3.52 -14.87
N LYS A 53 2.87 -4.36 -14.34
CA LYS A 53 1.63 -3.90 -13.71
C LYS A 53 1.90 -3.20 -12.38
N ARG A 54 2.93 -3.64 -11.63
CA ARG A 54 3.37 -2.97 -10.40
C ARG A 54 3.89 -1.57 -10.70
N PHE A 55 4.80 -1.43 -11.66
CA PHE A 55 5.34 -0.12 -12.04
C PHE A 55 4.26 0.82 -12.59
N MET A 56 3.34 0.30 -13.41
CA MET A 56 2.21 1.09 -13.89
C MET A 56 1.35 1.61 -12.73
N LEU A 57 1.08 0.77 -11.72
CA LEU A 57 0.28 1.18 -10.58
C LEU A 57 0.99 2.21 -9.69
N VAL A 58 2.31 2.11 -9.53
CA VAL A 58 3.11 3.15 -8.87
C VAL A 58 2.98 4.48 -9.62
N ALA A 59 3.08 4.47 -10.95
CA ALA A 59 2.89 5.69 -11.75
C ALA A 59 1.46 6.26 -11.64
N VAL A 60 0.44 5.39 -11.57
CA VAL A 60 -0.95 5.79 -11.33
C VAL A 60 -1.08 6.46 -9.97
N PHE A 61 -0.53 5.86 -8.89
CA PHE A 61 -0.60 6.47 -7.57
C PHE A 61 0.22 7.75 -7.44
N PHE A 62 1.32 7.88 -8.19
CA PHE A 62 2.04 9.14 -8.29
C PHE A 62 1.15 10.24 -8.88
N ALA A 63 0.44 9.94 -9.98
CA ALA A 63 -0.49 10.88 -10.62
C ALA A 63 -1.70 11.20 -9.72
N VAL A 64 -2.27 10.20 -9.05
CA VAL A 64 -3.36 10.39 -8.07
C VAL A 64 -2.89 11.26 -6.91
N GLY A 65 -1.68 11.02 -6.40
CA GLY A 65 -1.06 11.82 -5.37
C GLY A 65 -0.91 13.29 -5.78
N PHE A 66 -0.38 13.51 -6.97
CA PHE A 66 -0.20 14.85 -7.53
C PHE A 66 -1.53 15.58 -7.74
N ALA A 67 -2.54 14.88 -8.25
CA ALA A 67 -3.90 15.41 -8.37
C ALA A 67 -4.50 15.76 -6.99
N SER A 68 -4.24 14.94 -5.97
CA SER A 68 -4.73 15.18 -4.60
C SER A 68 -4.10 16.45 -4.00
N THR A 69 -2.79 16.66 -4.21
CA THR A 69 -2.11 17.88 -3.79
C THR A 69 -2.58 19.12 -4.55
N ILE A 70 -2.87 19.01 -5.86
CA ILE A 70 -3.51 20.10 -6.62
C ILE A 70 -4.88 20.42 -6.01
N ALA A 71 -5.70 19.41 -5.71
CA ALA A 71 -7.01 19.62 -5.09
C ALA A 71 -6.89 20.33 -3.73
N GLY A 72 -5.89 19.96 -2.91
CA GLY A 72 -5.59 20.64 -1.66
C GLY A 72 -5.13 22.09 -1.86
N ALA A 73 -4.24 22.33 -2.83
CA ALA A 73 -3.71 23.65 -3.15
C ALA A 73 -4.76 24.62 -3.72
N LEU A 74 -5.80 24.09 -4.36
CA LEU A 74 -6.94 24.86 -4.90
C LEU A 74 -8.14 24.90 -3.96
N SER A 75 -8.08 24.22 -2.82
CA SER A 75 -9.17 24.22 -1.85
C SER A 75 -9.33 25.61 -1.22
N SER A 76 -10.58 26.03 -1.04
CA SER A 76 -10.89 27.26 -0.30
C SER A 76 -10.59 27.05 1.18
N MET A 77 -9.97 28.05 1.80
CA MET A 77 -9.77 28.12 3.26
C MET A 77 -9.95 29.54 3.74
N ASP A 78 -10.34 29.68 5.01
CA ASP A 78 -10.38 30.98 5.66
C ASP A 78 -8.99 31.37 6.23
N SER A 79 -8.84 32.64 6.57
CA SER A 79 -7.57 33.16 7.06
C SER A 79 -7.15 32.58 8.42
N SER A 80 -8.10 32.17 9.26
CA SER A 80 -7.80 31.59 10.58
C SER A 80 -7.23 30.17 10.41
N GLU A 81 -7.81 29.38 9.51
CA GLU A 81 -7.35 28.06 9.14
C GLU A 81 -5.97 28.12 8.47
N ALA A 82 -5.77 29.05 7.53
CA ALA A 82 -4.47 29.26 6.90
C ALA A 82 -3.38 29.59 7.93
N GLN A 83 -3.68 30.44 8.92
CA GLN A 83 -2.73 30.80 9.98
C GLN A 83 -2.39 29.61 10.87
N MET A 84 -3.36 28.74 11.20
CA MET A 84 -3.09 27.54 11.98
C MET A 84 -2.14 26.59 11.23
N ILE A 85 -2.42 26.31 9.95
CA ILE A 85 -1.59 25.43 9.11
C ILE A 85 -0.16 25.97 8.99
N LEU A 86 0.00 27.28 8.75
CA LEU A 86 1.33 27.88 8.65
C LEU A 86 2.08 27.86 9.98
N ARG A 87 1.41 28.13 11.11
CA ARG A 87 2.05 28.07 12.43
C ARG A 87 2.57 26.66 12.73
N GLU A 88 1.81 25.61 12.41
CA GLU A 88 2.28 24.24 12.58
C GLU A 88 3.53 23.95 11.72
N THR A 89 3.51 24.40 10.46
CA THR A 89 4.62 24.23 9.53
C THR A 89 5.87 25.00 9.98
N GLU A 90 5.70 26.26 10.41
CA GLU A 90 6.77 27.11 10.93
C GLU A 90 7.36 26.58 12.23
N ASN A 91 6.53 26.02 13.11
CA ASN A 91 7.01 25.39 14.34
C ASN A 91 7.96 24.23 14.03
N VAL A 92 7.60 23.36 13.08
CA VAL A 92 8.48 22.26 12.64
C VAL A 92 9.76 22.80 12.02
N ARG A 93 9.66 23.80 11.14
CA ARG A 93 10.83 24.47 10.54
C ARG A 93 11.76 25.06 11.60
N ASN A 94 11.21 25.73 12.61
CA ASN A 94 11.98 26.33 13.68
C ASN A 94 12.66 25.28 14.57
N ILE A 95 12.02 24.12 14.81
CA ILE A 95 12.68 23.01 15.50
C ILE A 95 13.91 22.54 14.71
N ILE A 96 13.78 22.38 13.40
CA ILE A 96 14.89 21.94 12.52
C ILE A 96 16.04 22.96 12.51
N LEU A 97 15.72 24.26 12.42
CA LEU A 97 16.75 25.31 12.36
C LEU A 97 17.47 25.51 13.71
N ASN A 98 16.77 25.33 14.84
CA ASN A 98 17.35 25.50 16.17
C ASN A 98 18.07 24.25 16.69
N ALA A 99 17.72 23.06 16.18
CA ALA A 99 18.36 21.79 16.51
C ALA A 99 18.64 20.97 15.24
N PRO A 100 19.59 21.38 14.39
CA PRO A 100 19.88 20.73 13.12
C PRO A 100 20.23 19.24 13.25
N GLU A 101 20.84 18.85 14.37
CA GLU A 101 21.24 17.48 14.68
C GLU A 101 20.06 16.49 14.74
N ILE A 102 18.85 16.95 15.04
CA ILE A 102 17.63 16.12 15.03
C ILE A 102 16.75 16.36 13.80
N GLY A 103 17.09 17.33 12.94
CA GLY A 103 16.26 17.74 11.80
C GLY A 103 15.90 16.57 10.88
N VAL A 104 16.88 15.73 10.54
CA VAL A 104 16.67 14.56 9.67
C VAL A 104 15.69 13.60 10.32
N ALA A 105 15.82 13.34 11.63
CA ALA A 105 14.94 12.43 12.35
C ALA A 105 13.50 12.94 12.44
N VAL A 106 13.30 14.26 12.58
CA VAL A 106 11.98 14.89 12.61
C VAL A 106 11.27 14.74 11.26
N ILE A 107 11.93 15.13 10.17
CA ILE A 107 11.37 15.05 8.81
C ILE A 107 11.12 13.57 8.42
N PHE A 108 12.13 12.73 8.59
CA PHE A 108 12.03 11.31 8.28
C PHE A 108 10.94 10.62 9.10
N GLY A 109 10.87 10.89 10.41
CA GLY A 109 9.88 10.28 11.30
C GLY A 109 8.45 10.63 10.89
N ASN A 110 8.19 11.90 10.59
CA ASN A 110 6.87 12.35 10.14
C ASN A 110 6.44 11.64 8.85
N ASN A 111 7.30 11.65 7.83
CA ASN A 111 7.00 11.01 6.55
C ASN A 111 6.91 9.49 6.65
N LEU A 112 7.76 8.85 7.47
CA LEU A 112 7.76 7.41 7.65
C LEU A 112 6.48 6.93 8.31
N ILE A 113 5.98 7.61 9.35
CA ILE A 113 4.72 7.23 10.03
C ILE A 113 3.56 7.24 9.03
N HIS A 114 3.44 8.29 8.21
CA HIS A 114 2.42 8.36 7.18
C HIS A 114 2.59 7.28 6.13
N CYS A 115 3.81 7.05 5.63
CA CYS A 115 4.10 6.01 4.65
C CYS A 115 3.78 4.60 5.16
N LEU A 116 4.13 4.29 6.41
CA LEU A 116 3.82 3.00 7.02
C LEU A 116 2.30 2.79 7.12
N PHE A 117 1.55 3.83 7.46
CA PHE A 117 0.10 3.76 7.47
C PHE A 117 -0.48 3.50 6.07
N MET A 118 0.14 4.03 5.01
CA MET A 118 -0.30 3.81 3.63
C MET A 118 -0.22 2.35 3.18
N PHE A 119 0.57 1.49 3.84
CA PHE A 119 0.60 0.05 3.58
C PHE A 119 -0.63 -0.70 4.12
N VAL A 120 -1.44 -0.08 4.98
CA VAL A 120 -2.66 -0.71 5.51
C VAL A 120 -3.65 -0.92 4.34
N PRO A 121 -4.16 -2.14 4.10
CA PRO A 121 -5.09 -2.42 3.01
C PRO A 121 -6.36 -1.55 3.13
N VAL A 122 -6.85 -1.03 2.00
CA VAL A 122 -7.98 -0.09 1.90
C VAL A 122 -7.76 1.26 2.59
N LEU A 123 -7.54 1.27 3.91
CA LEU A 123 -7.39 2.48 4.72
C LEU A 123 -6.15 3.29 4.34
N GLY A 124 -5.06 2.62 3.98
CA GLY A 124 -3.83 3.27 3.56
C GLY A 124 -4.00 4.11 2.29
N ILE A 125 -4.88 3.68 1.37
CA ILE A 125 -5.20 4.44 0.16
C ILE A 125 -5.91 5.75 0.50
N VAL A 126 -6.93 5.68 1.36
CA VAL A 126 -7.67 6.86 1.83
C VAL A 126 -6.75 7.81 2.57
N HIS A 127 -5.91 7.28 3.46
CA HIS A 127 -4.94 8.06 4.23
C HIS A 127 -3.90 8.73 3.34
N GLY A 128 -3.35 8.04 2.33
CA GLY A 128 -2.36 8.63 1.44
C GLY A 128 -2.92 9.76 0.58
N VAL A 129 -4.15 9.62 0.09
CA VAL A 129 -4.86 10.72 -0.61
C VAL A 129 -5.04 11.91 0.34
N TYR A 130 -5.46 11.67 1.59
CA TYR A 130 -5.63 12.73 2.59
C TYR A 130 -4.30 13.44 2.93
N VAL A 131 -3.21 12.69 3.15
CA VAL A 131 -1.89 13.27 3.45
C VAL A 131 -1.44 14.18 2.30
N LEU A 132 -1.54 13.73 1.06
CA LEU A 132 -1.13 14.52 -0.11
C LEU A 132 -2.05 15.72 -0.35
N TYR A 133 -3.35 15.59 -0.09
CA TYR A 133 -4.28 16.72 -0.05
C TYR A 133 -3.88 17.75 1.04
N SER A 134 -3.54 17.28 2.23
CA SER A 134 -3.09 18.14 3.34
C SER A 134 -1.80 18.89 3.00
N THR A 135 -0.84 18.25 2.32
CA THR A 135 0.35 18.91 1.78
C THR A 135 -0.03 20.04 0.81
N GLY A 136 -1.02 19.79 -0.06
CA GLY A 136 -1.56 20.83 -0.95
C GLY A 136 -2.15 22.00 -0.18
N ARG A 137 -2.84 21.73 0.93
CA ARG A 137 -3.40 22.78 1.79
C ARG A 137 -2.34 23.66 2.45
N VAL A 138 -1.15 23.13 2.76
CA VAL A 138 -0.02 23.97 3.21
C VAL A 138 0.34 25.01 2.15
N LEU A 139 0.34 24.62 0.86
CA LEU A 139 0.61 25.54 -0.25
C LEU A 139 -0.52 26.57 -0.44
N ALA A 140 -1.77 26.16 -0.27
CA ALA A 140 -2.91 27.08 -0.27
C ALA A 140 -2.80 28.12 0.86
N ALA A 141 -2.40 27.70 2.07
CA ALA A 141 -2.19 28.60 3.21
C ALA A 141 -1.06 29.60 2.97
N LEU A 142 0.07 29.12 2.40
CA LEU A 142 1.18 29.99 1.99
C LEU A 142 0.73 31.02 0.96
N GLY A 143 -0.03 30.61 -0.05
CA GLY A 143 -0.55 31.50 -1.08
C GLY A 143 -1.53 32.54 -0.51
N ALA A 144 -2.43 32.12 0.38
CA ALA A 144 -3.43 32.98 1.00
C ALA A 144 -2.82 34.07 1.90
N LEU A 145 -1.74 33.76 2.62
CA LEU A 145 -1.13 34.69 3.59
C LEU A 145 0.04 35.51 3.02
N HIS A 146 0.80 34.95 2.07
CA HIS A 146 1.96 35.63 1.48
C HIS A 146 1.76 36.10 0.03
N GLY A 147 0.56 35.95 -0.53
CA GLY A 147 0.21 36.48 -1.86
C GLY A 147 0.76 35.69 -3.06
N GLY A 148 1.15 34.43 -2.85
CA GLY A 148 1.67 33.54 -3.91
C GLY A 148 0.59 32.71 -4.59
N ASN A 149 0.82 32.30 -5.84
CA ASN A 149 -0.04 31.32 -6.51
C ASN A 149 0.27 29.89 -5.99
N PRO A 150 -0.69 29.18 -5.35
CA PRO A 150 -0.43 27.85 -4.77
C PRO A 150 0.05 26.80 -5.77
N LEU A 151 -0.39 26.87 -7.03
CA LEU A 151 0.06 25.95 -8.08
C LEU A 151 1.50 26.21 -8.50
N LEU A 152 1.92 27.48 -8.52
CA LEU A 152 3.31 27.84 -8.79
C LEU A 152 4.20 27.37 -7.63
N LEU A 153 3.74 27.52 -6.39
CA LEU A 153 4.43 26.98 -5.22
C LEU A 153 4.57 25.46 -5.30
N LEU A 154 3.52 24.73 -5.71
CA LEU A 154 3.59 23.28 -5.93
C LEU A 154 4.67 22.92 -6.96
N LEU A 155 4.69 23.60 -8.11
CA LEU A 155 5.70 23.36 -9.14
C LEU A 155 7.11 23.64 -8.60
N SER A 156 7.28 24.70 -7.80
CA SER A 156 8.57 25.02 -7.18
C SER A 156 9.03 23.94 -6.19
N VAL A 157 8.11 23.37 -5.41
CA VAL A 157 8.40 22.27 -4.48
C VAL A 157 8.84 21.02 -5.24
N MET A 158 8.19 20.71 -6.36
CA MET A 158 8.52 19.52 -7.17
C MET A 158 9.85 19.63 -7.93
N VAL A 159 10.47 20.82 -8.00
CA VAL A 159 11.86 20.97 -8.46
C VAL A 159 12.83 20.39 -7.44
N PHE A 160 12.49 20.42 -6.15
CA PHE A 160 13.34 19.87 -5.13
C PHE A 160 13.26 18.34 -5.11
N PRO A 161 14.42 17.65 -5.11
CA PRO A 161 14.46 16.19 -5.20
C PRO A 161 13.81 15.48 -4.00
N HIS A 162 13.79 16.09 -2.80
CA HIS A 162 13.12 15.49 -1.64
C HIS A 162 11.63 15.28 -1.87
N ALA A 163 10.93 16.26 -2.45
CA ALA A 163 9.50 16.17 -2.75
C ALA A 163 9.19 15.02 -3.73
N VAL A 164 9.99 14.89 -4.81
CA VAL A 164 9.80 13.79 -5.77
C VAL A 164 10.05 12.43 -5.12
N MET A 165 11.07 12.32 -4.26
CA MET A 165 11.39 11.09 -3.54
C MET A 165 10.26 10.67 -2.59
N GLU A 166 9.67 11.62 -1.85
CA GLU A 166 8.51 11.35 -0.99
C GLU A 166 7.32 10.82 -1.77
N TYR A 167 7.00 11.45 -2.91
CA TYR A 167 5.92 11.00 -3.78
C TYR A 167 6.17 9.58 -4.30
N VAL A 168 7.41 9.25 -4.66
CA VAL A 168 7.78 7.90 -5.10
C VAL A 168 7.58 6.90 -3.95
N ALA A 169 8.05 7.21 -2.75
CA ALA A 169 7.89 6.34 -1.58
C ALA A 169 6.41 6.11 -1.22
N TYR A 170 5.59 7.17 -1.24
CA TYR A 170 4.15 7.06 -0.98
C TYR A 170 3.44 6.27 -2.08
N SER A 171 3.83 6.45 -3.34
CA SER A 171 3.27 5.69 -4.47
C SER A 171 3.60 4.20 -4.40
N LEU A 172 4.80 3.83 -3.92
CA LEU A 172 5.15 2.44 -3.63
C LEU A 172 4.24 1.85 -2.55
N ALA A 173 4.06 2.57 -1.43
CA ALA A 173 3.20 2.13 -0.33
C ALA A 173 1.74 1.95 -0.75
N LEU A 174 1.19 2.91 -1.50
CA LEU A 174 -0.18 2.87 -2.01
C LEU A 174 -0.38 1.74 -3.03
N SER A 175 0.59 1.54 -3.93
CA SER A 175 0.58 0.43 -4.88
C SER A 175 0.55 -0.92 -4.15
N GLU A 176 1.37 -1.08 -3.11
CA GLU A 176 1.40 -2.32 -2.32
C GLU A 176 0.08 -2.54 -1.56
N SER A 177 -0.46 -1.49 -0.93
CA SER A 177 -1.77 -1.55 -0.26
C SER A 177 -2.89 -1.97 -1.22
N PHE A 178 -2.87 -1.46 -2.46
CA PHE A 178 -3.80 -1.87 -3.50
C PHE A 178 -3.62 -3.35 -3.87
N TRP A 179 -2.39 -3.82 -4.11
CA TRP A 179 -2.18 -5.23 -4.50
C TRP A 179 -2.56 -6.20 -3.39
N ILE A 180 -2.26 -5.88 -2.14
CA ILE A 180 -2.69 -6.67 -0.98
C ILE A 180 -4.22 -6.71 -0.92
N THR A 181 -4.89 -5.56 -1.11
CA THR A 181 -6.35 -5.47 -1.13
C THR A 181 -6.95 -6.29 -2.29
N TYR A 182 -6.43 -6.13 -3.50
CA TYR A 182 -6.91 -6.78 -4.71
C TYR A 182 -6.72 -8.31 -4.67
N THR A 183 -5.55 -8.77 -4.22
CA THR A 183 -5.25 -10.20 -4.10
C THR A 183 -6.07 -10.86 -2.99
N ALA A 184 -6.29 -10.17 -1.86
CA ALA A 184 -7.21 -10.64 -0.82
C ALA A 184 -8.64 -10.77 -1.34
N ALA A 185 -9.14 -9.77 -2.07
CA ALA A 185 -10.49 -9.77 -2.62
C ALA A 185 -10.71 -10.87 -3.69
N LYS A 186 -9.69 -11.19 -4.50
CA LYS A 186 -9.82 -12.19 -5.58
C LYS A 186 -9.42 -13.62 -5.23
N GLY A 187 -8.38 -13.80 -4.41
CA GLY A 187 -7.74 -15.09 -4.16
C GLY A 187 -7.80 -15.55 -2.69
N GLY A 188 -8.49 -14.79 -1.83
CA GLY A 188 -8.67 -15.13 -0.42
C GLY A 188 -7.37 -15.15 0.39
N LEU A 189 -7.38 -15.89 1.50
CA LEU A 189 -6.31 -15.85 2.51
C LEU A 189 -4.95 -16.38 2.00
N LYS A 190 -4.95 -17.34 1.05
CA LYS A 190 -3.71 -17.91 0.49
C LYS A 190 -2.99 -16.89 -0.41
N ALA A 191 -3.74 -16.19 -1.27
CA ALA A 191 -3.21 -15.13 -2.12
C ALA A 191 -2.68 -13.95 -1.29
N LEU A 192 -3.43 -13.56 -0.25
CA LEU A 192 -3.04 -12.50 0.67
C LEU A 192 -1.70 -12.81 1.34
N LYS A 193 -1.51 -14.03 1.86
CA LYS A 193 -0.24 -14.43 2.50
C LYS A 193 0.94 -14.39 1.53
N GLN A 194 0.71 -14.74 0.27
CA GLN A 194 1.74 -14.69 -0.76
C GLN A 194 2.15 -13.24 -1.07
N GLU A 195 1.18 -12.34 -1.20
CA GLU A 195 1.43 -10.92 -1.47
C GLU A 195 2.03 -10.20 -0.25
N LEU A 196 1.66 -10.56 0.98
CA LEU A 196 2.27 -9.99 2.18
C LEU A 196 3.79 -10.21 2.27
N ASN A 197 4.35 -11.18 1.54
CA ASN A 197 5.80 -11.37 1.48
C ASN A 197 6.53 -10.29 0.66
N SER A 198 5.84 -9.51 -0.18
CA SER A 198 6.43 -8.33 -0.84
C SER A 198 6.39 -7.08 0.03
N ALA A 199 5.47 -6.99 0.99
CA ALA A 199 5.31 -5.81 1.82
C ALA A 199 6.60 -5.40 2.57
N PRO A 200 7.35 -6.30 3.23
CA PRO A 200 8.61 -5.92 3.88
C PRO A 200 9.63 -5.30 2.91
N LYS A 201 9.70 -5.80 1.67
CA LYS A 201 10.64 -5.28 0.66
C LYS A 201 10.26 -3.86 0.23
N MET A 202 8.96 -3.61 0.03
CA MET A 202 8.45 -2.30 -0.34
C MET A 202 8.54 -1.31 0.82
N ILE A 203 8.31 -1.76 2.06
CA ILE A 203 8.54 -0.97 3.27
C ILE A 203 10.02 -0.57 3.34
N THR A 204 10.95 -1.52 3.24
CA THR A 204 12.40 -1.22 3.25
C THR A 204 12.79 -0.23 2.15
N ALA A 205 12.31 -0.43 0.92
CA ALA A 205 12.59 0.47 -0.19
C ALA A 205 12.07 1.90 0.10
N SER A 206 10.83 2.02 0.57
CA SER A 206 10.21 3.32 0.89
C SER A 206 10.94 4.01 2.05
N THR A 207 11.32 3.26 3.09
CA THR A 207 12.09 3.77 4.23
C THR A 207 13.45 4.34 3.79
N VAL A 208 14.18 3.64 2.91
CA VAL A 208 15.46 4.14 2.40
C VAL A 208 15.28 5.41 1.58
N ILE A 209 14.27 5.45 0.70
CA ILE A 209 13.96 6.64 -0.11
C ILE A 209 13.60 7.84 0.78
N LEU A 210 12.75 7.63 1.80
CA LEU A 210 12.35 8.71 2.71
C LEU A 210 13.50 9.20 3.59
N LEU A 211 14.41 8.32 4.01
CA LEU A 211 15.59 8.73 4.76
C LEU A 211 16.49 9.62 3.90
N LEU A 212 16.72 9.23 2.64
CA LEU A 212 17.48 10.04 1.70
C LEU A 212 16.78 11.37 1.40
N ALA A 213 15.45 11.37 1.26
CA ALA A 213 14.65 12.59 1.10
C ALA A 213 14.84 13.55 2.28
N ALA A 214 14.72 13.05 3.52
CA ALA A 214 14.91 13.85 4.72
C ALA A 214 16.33 14.44 4.83
N VAL A 215 17.36 13.66 4.49
CA VAL A 215 18.75 14.17 4.45
C VAL A 215 18.87 15.31 3.44
N VAL A 216 18.35 15.13 2.23
CA VAL A 216 18.42 16.15 1.18
C VAL A 216 17.63 17.40 1.56
N GLU A 217 16.45 17.25 2.16
CA GLU A 217 15.63 18.38 2.62
C GLU A 217 16.32 19.22 3.70
N VAL A 218 16.88 18.57 4.73
CA VAL A 218 17.63 19.29 5.77
C VAL A 218 18.83 20.02 5.19
N LEU A 219 19.58 19.40 4.27
CA LEU A 219 20.71 20.06 3.63
C LEU A 219 20.28 21.32 2.86
N ILE A 220 19.14 21.27 2.17
CA ILE A 220 18.57 22.43 1.48
C ILE A 220 18.14 23.51 2.50
N LEU A 221 17.44 23.12 3.55
CA LEU A 221 16.95 24.05 4.58
C LEU A 221 18.08 24.79 5.32
N LEU A 222 19.23 24.13 5.54
CA LEU A 222 20.38 24.74 6.20
C LEU A 222 21.20 25.67 5.27
N GLN A 223 20.96 25.61 3.96
CA GLN A 223 21.61 26.46 2.95
C GLN A 223 20.75 27.64 2.50
N ALA A 224 19.46 27.65 2.87
CA ALA A 224 18.46 28.65 2.50
C ALA A 224 18.34 29.78 3.53
#